data_AF-A0A0F9X514-F1
#
_entry.id   AF-A0A0F9X514-F1
#
_cell.length_a   1.000
_cell.length_b   1.000
_cell.length_c   1.000
_cell.angle_alpha   90.00
_cell.angle_beta   90.00
_cell.angle_gamma   90.00
#
_symmetry.space_group_name_H-M   'P 1'
#
loop_
_entity.id
_entity.type
_entity.pdbx_description
1 polymer ?
#
loop_
_entity_poly.entity_id
_entity_poly.type
_entity_poly.pdbx_seq_one_letter_code
_entity_poly.pdbx_strand_id
1 'polypeptide(L)'
;MQELTTDDDSILLCSDCFEDEGLRIDAYKIGLESSEECPKCKSKGGQKLTKELIRGLAWRFFVSGTTIRCEYGAAPVVQTNEHHYGKSDIRPSLWLESDVKLIEGAAKIGFFHYGPRLWMCSGIVNLAT
;
A
#
# COMPACT_ATOMS: atom_id res chain seq x y z
N MET A 1 28.38 -19.65 3.01
CA MET A 1 27.64 -18.38 2.98
C MET A 1 26.74 -18.44 1.76
N GLN A 2 25.45 -18.69 1.94
CA GLN A 2 24.48 -18.65 0.85
C GLN A 2 24.04 -17.19 0.70
N GLU A 3 24.28 -16.61 -0.47
CA GLU A 3 23.69 -15.33 -0.86
C GLU A 3 22.18 -15.52 -0.91
N LEU A 4 21.47 -14.92 0.07
CA LEU A 4 20.03 -14.74 0.03
C LEU A 4 19.75 -13.66 -1.02
N THR A 5 19.57 -14.06 -2.28
CA THR A 5 18.99 -13.14 -3.27
C THR A 5 17.55 -12.90 -2.83
N THR A 6 17.29 -11.75 -2.22
CA THR A 6 15.96 -11.36 -1.78
C THR A 6 15.05 -11.29 -3.01
N ASP A 7 14.03 -12.15 -3.04
CA ASP A 7 12.97 -12.25 -4.05
C ASP A 7 12.21 -10.91 -4.28
N ASP A 8 12.52 -9.88 -3.48
CA ASP A 8 11.90 -8.56 -3.48
C ASP A 8 12.29 -7.69 -4.69
N ASP A 9 13.38 -7.98 -5.40
CA ASP A 9 13.78 -7.26 -6.63
C ASP A 9 13.04 -7.75 -7.89
N SER A 10 12.27 -8.84 -7.78
CA SER A 10 11.49 -9.36 -8.90
C SER A 10 10.39 -8.37 -9.30
N ILE A 11 10.20 -8.16 -10.60
CA ILE A 11 9.07 -7.39 -11.11
C ILE A 11 7.80 -8.23 -10.95
N LEU A 12 6.79 -7.68 -10.28
CA LEU A 12 5.53 -8.38 -10.01
C LEU A 12 4.35 -7.74 -10.75
N LEU A 13 4.33 -6.41 -10.84
CA LEU A 13 3.26 -5.61 -11.45
C LEU A 13 3.86 -4.47 -12.29
N CYS A 14 2.99 -3.73 -12.96
CA CYS A 14 3.32 -2.43 -13.52
C CYS A 14 2.18 -1.44 -13.29
N SER A 15 2.40 -0.16 -13.56
CA SER A 15 1.38 0.89 -13.43
C SER A 15 0.09 0.58 -14.18
N ASP A 16 0.17 -0.06 -15.34
CA ASP A 16 -1.00 -0.38 -16.18
C ASP A 16 -1.88 -1.50 -15.60
N CYS A 17 -1.45 -2.14 -14.50
CA CYS A 17 -2.24 -3.19 -13.86
C CYS A 17 -3.39 -2.64 -13.00
N PHE A 18 -3.39 -1.35 -12.67
CA PHE A 18 -4.36 -0.73 -11.78
C PHE A 18 -5.53 -0.10 -12.55
N GLU A 19 -6.75 -0.34 -12.05
CA GLU A 19 -7.98 0.24 -12.58
C GLU A 19 -8.22 1.66 -12.02
N ASP A 20 -7.91 1.88 -10.75
CA ASP A 20 -7.97 3.19 -10.12
C ASP A 20 -6.91 4.13 -10.70
N GLU A 21 -7.38 5.28 -11.19
CA GLU A 21 -6.52 6.29 -11.82
C GLU A 21 -5.47 6.86 -10.87
N GLY A 22 -5.83 7.04 -9.59
CA GLY A 22 -4.90 7.53 -8.58
C GLY A 22 -3.78 6.54 -8.32
N LEU A 23 -4.11 5.26 -8.13
CA LEU A 23 -3.13 4.18 -8.01
C LEU A 23 -2.26 4.07 -9.25
N ARG A 24 -2.84 4.12 -10.45
CA ARG A 24 -2.10 4.06 -11.71
C ARG A 24 -1.09 5.20 -11.84
N ILE A 25 -1.50 6.43 -11.54
CA ILE A 25 -0.63 7.61 -11.61
C ILE A 25 0.51 7.51 -10.58
N ASP A 26 0.20 7.12 -9.33
CA ASP A 26 1.23 7.02 -8.30
C ASP A 26 2.19 5.85 -8.56
N ALA A 27 1.67 4.72 -9.04
CA ALA A 27 2.47 3.59 -9.53
C ALA A 27 3.41 4.01 -10.66
N TYR A 28 2.92 4.81 -11.61
CA TYR A 28 3.75 5.33 -12.70
C TYR A 28 4.87 6.23 -12.16
N LYS A 29 4.59 7.09 -11.18
CA LYS A 29 5.61 8.01 -10.64
C LYS A 29 6.74 7.31 -9.90
N ILE A 30 6.45 6.22 -9.19
CA ILE A 30 7.45 5.52 -8.35
C ILE A 30 8.09 4.32 -9.04
N GLY A 31 7.47 3.81 -10.10
CA GLY A 31 7.91 2.60 -10.78
C GLY A 31 9.21 2.78 -11.55
N LEU A 32 9.84 1.64 -11.87
CA LEU A 32 11.08 1.57 -12.63
C LEU A 32 10.79 1.63 -14.13
N GLU A 33 11.56 2.42 -14.86
CA GLU A 33 11.53 2.40 -16.32
C GLU A 33 12.18 1.12 -16.84
N SER A 34 11.40 0.30 -17.55
CA SER A 34 11.88 -0.94 -18.17
C SER A 34 10.98 -1.33 -19.34
N SER A 35 11.61 -1.88 -20.38
CA SER A 35 10.94 -2.38 -21.59
C SER A 35 10.50 -3.86 -21.48
N GLU A 36 10.75 -4.49 -20.34
CA GLU A 36 10.34 -5.87 -20.08
C GLU A 36 8.81 -5.99 -20.03
N GLU A 37 8.28 -7.16 -20.41
CA GLU A 37 6.86 -7.44 -20.31
C GLU A 37 6.43 -7.60 -18.85
N CYS A 38 5.37 -6.91 -18.45
CA CYS A 38 4.79 -7.09 -17.12
C CYS A 38 4.31 -8.55 -16.97
N PRO A 39 4.73 -9.28 -15.93
CA PRO A 39 4.34 -10.68 -15.78
C PRO A 39 2.83 -10.87 -15.58
N LYS A 40 2.14 -9.85 -15.04
CA LYS A 40 0.70 -9.85 -14.76
C LYS A 40 -0.17 -9.49 -15.97
N CYS A 41 0.00 -8.30 -16.55
CA CYS A 41 -0.87 -7.80 -17.63
C CYS A 41 -0.26 -7.92 -19.04
N LYS A 42 1.00 -8.38 -19.15
CA LYS A 42 1.76 -8.50 -20.41
C LYS A 42 2.03 -7.17 -21.14
N SER A 43 1.73 -6.03 -20.52
CA SER A 43 2.10 -4.72 -21.07
C SER A 43 3.62 -4.57 -21.11
N LYS A 44 4.14 -4.15 -22.28
CA LYS A 44 5.50 -3.62 -22.42
C LYS A 44 5.61 -2.18 -21.95
N GLY A 45 4.48 -1.46 -21.90
CA GLY A 45 4.38 -0.14 -21.31
C GLY A 45 4.27 -0.19 -19.79
N GLY A 46 4.02 0.97 -19.20
CA GLY A 46 3.86 1.15 -17.77
C GLY A 46 5.15 0.95 -16.96
N GLN A 47 5.24 1.65 -15.84
CA GLN A 47 6.42 1.57 -14.98
C GLN A 47 6.35 0.32 -14.11
N LYS A 48 7.46 -0.41 -14.04
CA LYS A 48 7.51 -1.73 -13.40
C LYS A 48 7.66 -1.60 -11.91
N LEU A 49 7.01 -2.51 -11.18
CA LEU A 49 6.95 -2.47 -9.74
C LEU A 49 7.51 -3.77 -9.16
N THR A 50 8.55 -3.60 -8.36
CA THR A 50 9.02 -4.60 -7.42
C THR A 50 8.10 -4.68 -6.21
N LYS A 51 8.26 -5.72 -5.39
CA LYS A 51 7.44 -5.88 -4.18
C LYS A 51 7.54 -4.68 -3.23
N GLU A 52 8.74 -4.14 -3.03
CA GLU A 52 8.97 -2.96 -2.19
C GLU A 52 8.31 -1.70 -2.76
N LEU A 53 8.32 -1.51 -4.08
CA LEU A 53 7.59 -0.41 -4.71
C LEU A 53 6.09 -0.55 -4.53
N ILE A 54 5.54 -1.77 -4.58
CA ILE A 54 4.11 -2.03 -4.32
C ILE A 54 3.77 -1.75 -2.85
N ARG A 55 4.65 -2.09 -1.90
CA ARG A 55 4.48 -1.72 -0.47
C ARG A 55 4.49 -0.20 -0.28
N GLY A 56 5.41 0.49 -0.96
CA GLY A 56 5.47 1.94 -0.98
C GLY A 56 4.21 2.57 -1.56
N LEU A 57 3.68 2.02 -2.67
CA LEU A 57 2.42 2.43 -3.27
C LEU A 57 1.25 2.26 -2.28
N ALA A 58 1.15 1.09 -1.64
CA ALA A 58 0.13 0.79 -0.66
C ALA A 58 0.17 1.78 0.51
N TRP A 59 1.37 2.07 1.03
CA TRP A 59 1.55 3.03 2.11
C TRP A 59 1.11 4.44 1.70
N ARG A 60 1.54 4.92 0.53
CA ARG A 60 1.19 6.26 0.04
C ARG A 60 -0.32 6.42 -0.17
N PHE A 61 -0.93 5.48 -0.86
CA PHE A 61 -2.34 5.59 -1.24
C PHE A 61 -3.27 5.34 -0.05
N PHE A 62 -3.04 4.28 0.73
CA PHE A 62 -3.95 3.89 1.80
C PHE A 62 -3.57 4.48 3.15
N VAL A 63 -2.30 4.38 3.57
CA VAL A 63 -1.90 4.84 4.91
C VAL A 63 -1.82 6.36 4.94
N SER A 64 -0.98 6.96 4.10
CA SER A 64 -0.89 8.41 4.01
C SER A 64 -2.17 9.04 3.48
N GLY A 65 -2.81 8.44 2.47
CA GLY A 65 -4.05 8.98 1.87
C GLY A 65 -5.27 8.94 2.80
N THR A 66 -5.28 8.08 3.82
CA THR A 66 -6.35 8.04 4.84
C THR A 66 -5.94 8.67 6.17
N THR A 67 -4.83 9.41 6.20
CA THR A 67 -4.38 10.09 7.42
C THR A 67 -5.29 11.28 7.73
N ILE A 68 -5.95 11.21 8.88
CA ILE A 68 -6.80 12.28 9.41
C ILE A 68 -6.01 13.07 10.44
N ARG A 69 -6.07 14.40 10.34
CA ARG A 69 -5.50 15.30 11.34
C ARG A 69 -6.42 15.35 12.57
N CYS A 70 -5.84 15.12 13.72
CA CYS A 70 -6.45 15.25 15.03
C CYS A 70 -5.95 16.54 15.71
N GLU A 71 -6.51 16.87 16.87
CA GLU A 71 -6.13 18.09 17.61
C GLU A 71 -4.64 18.12 17.99
N TYR A 72 -4.08 16.98 18.38
CA TYR A 72 -2.70 16.87 18.89
C TYR A 72 -1.78 16.00 18.01
N GLY A 73 -2.24 15.57 16.84
CA GLY A 73 -1.47 14.68 15.97
C GLY A 73 -2.20 14.34 14.69
N ALA A 74 -1.81 13.24 14.05
CA ALA A 74 -2.52 12.69 12.90
C ALA A 74 -2.41 11.17 12.91
N ALA A 75 -3.43 10.50 12.41
CA ALA A 75 -3.46 9.04 12.36
C ALA A 75 -4.10 8.54 11.06
N PRO A 76 -3.53 7.49 10.44
CA PRO A 76 -4.16 6.81 9.32
C PRO A 76 -5.39 6.03 9.80
N VAL A 77 -6.47 6.05 9.02
CA VAL A 77 -7.65 5.20 9.25
C VAL A 77 -7.38 3.76 8.79
N VAL A 78 -6.52 3.58 7.78
CA VAL A 78 -6.13 2.28 7.23
C VAL A 78 -4.63 2.08 7.41
N GLN A 79 -4.23 0.92 7.92
CA GLN A 79 -2.83 0.48 7.95
C GLN A 79 -2.62 -0.82 7.17
N THR A 80 -1.35 -1.12 6.88
CA THR A 80 -0.94 -2.31 6.15
C THR A 80 0.24 -2.98 6.81
N ASN A 81 0.26 -4.31 6.88
CA ASN A 81 1.45 -5.08 7.24
C ASN A 81 1.35 -6.54 6.74
N GLU A 82 2.46 -7.28 6.85
CA GLU A 82 2.56 -8.68 6.42
C GLU A 82 1.72 -9.63 7.28
N HIS A 83 1.54 -9.34 8.58
CA HIS A 83 0.80 -10.20 9.50
C HIS A 83 -0.71 -10.30 9.17
N HIS A 84 -1.24 -9.32 8.44
CA HIS A 84 -2.63 -9.30 7.98
C HIS A 84 -2.81 -9.86 6.56
N TYR A 85 -1.76 -10.36 5.90
CA TYR A 85 -1.90 -10.96 4.57
C TYR A 85 -2.92 -12.11 4.58
N GLY A 86 -3.88 -12.07 3.66
CA GLY A 86 -5.01 -13.01 3.59
C GLY A 86 -6.09 -12.77 4.65
N LYS A 87 -5.97 -11.70 5.44
CA LYS A 87 -6.84 -11.34 6.56
C LYS A 87 -7.18 -9.84 6.56
N SER A 88 -7.15 -9.20 5.38
CA SER A 88 -7.59 -7.81 5.25
C SER A 88 -9.02 -7.63 5.75
N ASP A 89 -9.28 -6.60 6.56
CA ASP A 89 -10.59 -6.34 7.17
C ASP A 89 -11.30 -5.06 6.66
N ILE A 90 -10.63 -4.30 5.79
CA ILE A 90 -11.23 -3.14 5.14
C ILE A 90 -12.29 -3.55 4.11
N ARG A 91 -13.27 -2.68 3.89
CA ARG A 91 -14.29 -2.82 2.84
C ARG A 91 -14.18 -1.66 1.85
N PRO A 92 -13.31 -1.76 0.82
CA PRO A 92 -13.19 -0.73 -0.18
C PRO A 92 -14.44 -0.67 -1.07
N SER A 93 -14.56 0.39 -1.88
CA SER A 93 -15.62 0.47 -2.90
C SER A 93 -15.44 -0.62 -3.96
N LEU A 94 -16.52 -1.05 -4.61
CA LEU A 94 -16.50 -2.16 -5.57
C LEU A 94 -15.45 -2.00 -6.69
N TRP A 95 -15.23 -0.77 -7.16
CA TRP A 95 -14.24 -0.46 -8.19
C TRP A 95 -12.77 -0.50 -7.72
N LEU A 96 -12.53 -0.52 -6.41
CA LEU A 96 -11.19 -0.53 -5.80
C LEU A 96 -10.83 -1.92 -5.25
N GLU A 97 -11.80 -2.84 -5.15
CA GLU A 97 -11.58 -4.20 -4.64
C GLU A 97 -10.56 -4.99 -5.46
N SER A 98 -10.59 -4.86 -6.79
CA SER A 98 -9.68 -5.52 -7.73
C SER A 98 -8.23 -5.11 -7.44
N ASP A 99 -7.99 -3.81 -7.35
CA ASP A 99 -6.68 -3.23 -7.08
C ASP A 99 -6.15 -3.57 -5.67
N VAL A 100 -7.02 -3.53 -4.65
CA VAL A 100 -6.62 -3.93 -3.29
C VAL A 100 -6.17 -5.38 -3.25
N LYS A 101 -6.92 -6.30 -3.88
CA LYS A 101 -6.55 -7.73 -3.97
C LYS A 101 -5.25 -7.93 -4.75
N LEU A 102 -5.03 -7.12 -5.79
CA LEU A 102 -3.82 -7.15 -6.59
C LEU A 102 -2.59 -6.76 -5.75
N ILE A 103 -2.69 -5.66 -5.00
CA ILE A 103 -1.63 -5.17 -4.11
C ILE A 103 -1.36 -6.18 -2.99
N GLU A 104 -2.40 -6.68 -2.32
CA GLU A 104 -2.30 -7.68 -1.26
C GLU A 104 -1.56 -8.94 -1.75
N GLY A 105 -1.96 -9.47 -2.91
CA GLY A 105 -1.36 -10.66 -3.50
C GLY A 105 0.11 -10.50 -3.88
N ALA A 106 0.48 -9.35 -4.44
CA ALA A 106 1.83 -9.07 -4.91
C ALA A 106 2.79 -8.66 -3.77
N ALA A 107 2.38 -7.76 -2.88
CA ALA A 107 3.22 -7.27 -1.78
C ALA A 107 3.25 -8.20 -0.55
N LYS A 108 2.35 -9.20 -0.49
CA LYS A 108 2.15 -10.08 0.67
C LYS A 108 1.85 -9.29 1.94
N ILE A 109 0.94 -8.34 1.84
CA ILE A 109 0.46 -7.49 2.95
C ILE A 109 -1.06 -7.56 3.02
N GLY A 110 -1.63 -7.32 4.19
CA GLY A 110 -3.07 -7.09 4.36
C GLY A 110 -3.38 -5.69 4.84
N PHE A 111 -4.61 -5.26 4.60
CA PHE A 111 -5.13 -3.94 4.92
C PHE A 111 -6.12 -4.03 6.09
N PHE A 112 -5.96 -3.17 7.09
CA PHE A 112 -6.84 -3.19 8.26
C PHE A 112 -7.16 -1.80 8.80
N HIS A 113 -8.30 -1.69 9.49
CA HIS A 113 -8.67 -0.47 10.18
C HIS A 113 -7.75 -0.20 11.38
N TYR A 114 -7.19 1.00 11.42
CA TYR A 114 -6.33 1.45 12.50
C TYR A 114 -7.01 2.56 13.31
N GLY A 115 -7.28 2.26 14.58
CA GLY A 115 -7.73 3.27 15.53
C GLY A 115 -6.58 4.24 15.86
N PRO A 116 -6.82 5.57 15.86
CA PRO A 116 -5.82 6.53 16.27
C PRO A 116 -5.33 6.24 17.69
N ARG A 117 -4.05 6.46 17.96
CA ARG A 117 -3.56 6.43 19.34
C ARG A 117 -4.26 7.54 20.11
N LEU A 118 -4.90 7.22 21.24
CA LEU A 118 -5.81 8.14 21.94
C LEU A 118 -5.19 9.50 22.28
N TRP A 119 -3.88 9.54 22.57
CA TRP A 119 -3.18 10.79 22.84
C TRP A 119 -3.20 11.78 21.65
N MET A 120 -3.32 11.30 20.41
CA MET A 120 -3.43 12.14 19.22
C MET A 120 -4.78 12.86 19.14
N CYS A 121 -5.85 12.24 19.67
CA CYS A 121 -7.23 12.72 19.54
C CYS A 121 -7.71 13.55 20.73
N SER A 122 -7.31 13.20 21.94
CA SER A 122 -7.92 13.78 23.14
C SER A 122 -6.90 14.37 24.10
N GLY A 123 -5.63 14.50 23.67
CA GLY A 123 -4.54 15.11 24.45
C GLY A 123 -4.59 14.62 25.88
N ILE A 124 -4.03 13.44 26.18
CA ILE A 124 -3.98 12.94 27.57
C ILE A 124 -3.12 13.93 28.38
N VAL A 125 -3.73 14.99 28.88
CA VAL A 125 -3.29 15.75 30.02
C VAL A 125 -3.74 14.89 31.19
N ASN A 126 -2.78 14.34 31.93
CA ASN A 126 -3.08 13.82 33.26
C ASN A 126 -3.78 14.94 34.03
N LEU A 127 -5.11 14.86 34.22
CA LEU A 127 -5.78 15.54 35.31
C LEU A 127 -5.51 14.70 36.58
N ALA A 128 -4.24 14.66 36.96
CA ALA A 128 -3.86 14.39 38.34
C ALA A 128 -3.76 15.77 39.02
N THR A 129 -4.91 16.33 39.36
CA THR A 129 -5.07 17.42 40.34
C THR A 129 -5.71 16.86 41.58
#